data_AF-A0A1F6G712-F1
#
_entry.id   AF-A0A1F6G712-F1
#
_cell.length_a   1.000
_cell.length_b   1.000
_cell.length_c   1.000
_cell.angle_alpha   90.00
_cell.angle_beta   90.00
_cell.angle_gamma   90.00
#
_symmetry.space_group_name_H-M   'P 1'
#
loop_
_entity.id
_entity.type
_entity.pdbx_description
1 polymer ?
#
loop_
_entity_poly.entity_id
_entity_poly.type
_entity_poly.pdbx_seq_one_letter_code
_entity_poly.pdbx_strand_id
1 'polypeptide(L)'
;MLDILSRCFNVTRIDQTTEDFFSFELHFTVCGMQVSPSIQELVDYLDSRCATDRWEIQDREQMTGQSVRSDSSNWVNHLHTFCQEIGGDPIQVSFVIKKKVQKCRLNVYDTSAFSTFVSGITFLDQLRLVSAESPHLEILSVQSESPLLETKFFSPNEYATLEQRQQQRVRIYEQFGSFHQSNDYPFFPSDFCLTQKSGNKAIDLSFERYELIFIIAALANRATIKNQKLLAVFEGHKVVTFEIELSRLGTTNQIELWRSCFSWVYSSEPISDRLAMLRNIYSLDVLPRGILQDDFLQKVQGQYQLFLKDNSTTYIDIHHKIQTLLSSISEQAQRSADSFSHQFIAQFLASVTYFLSIVIGGNSNTGSSKFYFYLTPIIWLFFLAHYVISERQAQKDLDHLADRMTKSNFAFGALLDNYHFLKIFDEQYTPIIEHLRGKIKTYKLIWQWWVFLLFVATLIFLFFSFSPKTN
;
A
#
# COMPACT_ATOMS: atom_id res chain seq x y z
N MET A 1 1.66 -47.05 -8.02
CA MET A 1 2.70 -47.52 -8.98
C MET A 1 3.34 -48.84 -8.57
N LEU A 2 4.02 -48.93 -7.42
CA LEU A 2 4.70 -50.15 -6.96
C LEU A 2 3.83 -51.41 -6.98
N ASP A 3 2.58 -51.32 -6.55
CA ASP A 3 1.62 -52.44 -6.57
C ASP A 3 1.20 -52.86 -8.00
N ILE A 4 1.17 -51.92 -8.94
CA ILE A 4 0.88 -52.23 -10.35
C ILE A 4 2.11 -52.91 -10.97
N LEU A 5 3.31 -52.41 -10.67
CA LEU A 5 4.56 -53.01 -11.13
C LEU A 5 4.77 -54.41 -10.54
N SER A 6 4.47 -54.63 -9.26
CA SER A 6 4.56 -55.96 -8.65
C SER A 6 3.62 -56.97 -9.34
N ARG A 7 2.39 -56.54 -9.67
CA ARG A 7 1.40 -57.35 -10.40
C ARG A 7 1.74 -57.54 -11.89
N CYS A 8 2.47 -56.62 -12.52
CA CYS A 8 2.88 -56.72 -13.93
C CYS A 8 4.13 -57.57 -14.12
N PHE A 9 5.11 -57.38 -13.23
CA PHE A 9 6.45 -57.94 -13.37
C PHE A 9 6.72 -59.09 -12.40
N ASN A 10 5.75 -59.53 -11.59
CA ASN A 10 5.96 -60.56 -10.57
C ASN A 10 7.21 -60.28 -9.72
N VAL A 11 7.29 -59.03 -9.23
CA VAL A 11 8.48 -58.51 -8.54
C VAL A 11 8.75 -59.34 -7.29
N THR A 12 9.91 -60.02 -7.25
CA THR A 12 10.31 -60.86 -6.11
C THR A 12 10.99 -60.04 -5.04
N ARG A 13 11.70 -58.97 -5.43
CA ARG A 13 12.41 -58.09 -4.52
C ARG A 13 12.52 -56.68 -5.10
N ILE A 14 12.27 -55.67 -4.26
CA ILE A 14 12.64 -54.28 -4.56
C ILE A 14 14.04 -54.05 -3.99
N ASP A 15 14.97 -53.63 -4.84
CA ASP A 15 16.37 -53.47 -4.48
C ASP A 15 16.65 -52.04 -4.01
N GLN A 16 16.09 -51.04 -4.70
CA GLN A 16 16.29 -49.64 -4.37
C GLN A 16 15.19 -48.76 -5.02
N THR A 17 14.74 -47.75 -4.28
CA THR A 17 13.84 -46.70 -4.78
C THR A 17 14.48 -45.35 -4.47
N THR A 18 14.61 -44.49 -5.48
CA THR A 18 15.10 -43.11 -5.31
C THR A 18 14.26 -42.13 -6.11
N GLU A 19 14.08 -40.93 -5.57
CA GLU A 19 13.27 -39.91 -6.22
C GLU A 19 13.76 -38.50 -5.89
N ASP A 20 13.93 -37.67 -6.91
CA ASP A 20 14.26 -36.26 -6.79
C ASP A 20 13.32 -35.38 -7.63
N PHE A 21 13.69 -34.11 -7.87
CA PHE A 21 12.90 -33.19 -8.70
C PHE A 21 12.90 -33.55 -10.20
N PHE A 22 13.88 -34.31 -10.67
CA PHE A 22 14.12 -34.57 -12.09
C PHE A 22 13.76 -36.00 -12.50
N SER A 23 13.80 -36.94 -11.57
CA SER A 23 13.71 -38.35 -11.85
C SER A 23 13.11 -39.16 -10.70
N PHE A 24 12.50 -40.28 -11.07
CA PHE A 24 12.14 -41.37 -10.17
C PHE A 24 12.80 -42.63 -10.71
N GLU A 25 13.55 -43.33 -9.87
CA GLU A 25 14.24 -44.58 -10.24
C GLU A 25 13.83 -45.69 -9.28
N LEU A 26 13.38 -46.80 -9.87
CA LEU A 26 13.03 -48.02 -9.17
C LEU A 26 13.84 -49.19 -9.74
N HIS A 27 14.57 -49.86 -8.85
CA HIS A 27 15.33 -51.07 -9.16
C HIS A 27 14.69 -52.26 -8.47
N PHE A 28 14.40 -53.31 -9.24
CA PHE A 28 13.76 -54.50 -8.73
C PHE A 28 14.19 -55.76 -9.48
N THR A 29 14.10 -56.89 -8.79
CA THR A 29 14.39 -58.21 -9.33
C THR A 29 13.10 -58.93 -9.70
N VAL A 30 13.11 -59.59 -10.85
CA VAL A 30 11.99 -60.35 -11.41
C VAL A 30 12.42 -61.80 -11.62
N CYS A 31 11.56 -62.77 -11.29
CA CYS A 31 11.78 -64.17 -11.63
C CYS A 31 10.65 -64.68 -12.51
N GLY A 32 10.95 -65.03 -13.77
CA GLY A 32 10.03 -65.67 -14.72
C GLY A 32 8.74 -64.89 -14.95
N MET A 33 8.70 -64.08 -16.00
CA MET A 33 7.50 -63.33 -16.35
C MET A 33 6.49 -64.20 -17.10
N GLN A 34 5.24 -64.22 -16.62
CA GLN A 34 4.10 -64.47 -17.49
C GLN A 34 3.44 -63.13 -17.81
N VAL A 35 3.13 -62.90 -19.09
CA VAL A 35 2.38 -61.74 -19.56
C VAL A 35 1.01 -61.73 -18.86
N SER A 36 0.89 -60.92 -17.82
CA SER A 36 -0.35 -60.79 -17.05
C SER A 36 -1.28 -59.75 -17.69
N PRO A 37 -2.62 -59.89 -17.60
CA PRO A 37 -3.58 -58.86 -18.00
C PRO A 37 -3.38 -57.50 -17.30
N SER A 38 -2.55 -57.43 -16.26
CA SER A 38 -2.13 -56.20 -15.58
C SER A 38 -1.26 -55.26 -16.43
N ILE A 39 -0.70 -55.69 -17.56
CA ILE A 39 0.07 -54.78 -18.44
C ILE A 39 -0.79 -53.64 -18.96
N GLN A 40 -2.05 -53.89 -19.31
CA GLN A 40 -2.96 -52.82 -19.74
C GLN A 40 -3.24 -51.84 -18.59
N GLU A 41 -3.34 -52.32 -17.35
CA GLU A 41 -3.49 -51.47 -16.16
C GLU A 41 -2.26 -50.58 -15.95
N LEU A 42 -1.05 -51.07 -16.22
CA LEU A 42 0.17 -50.26 -16.22
C LEU A 42 0.17 -49.23 -17.35
N VAL A 43 -0.26 -49.61 -18.56
CA VAL A 43 -0.39 -48.68 -19.70
C VAL A 43 -1.37 -47.56 -19.35
N ASP A 44 -2.56 -47.89 -18.88
CA ASP A 44 -3.58 -46.92 -18.48
C ASP A 44 -3.10 -46.03 -17.33
N TYR A 45 -2.34 -46.58 -16.39
CA TYR A 45 -1.73 -45.80 -15.30
C TYR A 45 -0.69 -44.82 -15.82
N LEU A 46 0.21 -45.25 -16.70
CA LEU A 46 1.26 -44.41 -17.27
C LEU A 46 0.67 -43.33 -18.19
N ASP A 47 -0.33 -43.67 -19.01
CA ASP A 47 -0.98 -42.71 -19.91
C ASP A 47 -1.87 -41.71 -19.16
N SER A 48 -2.53 -42.11 -18.07
CA SER A 48 -3.37 -41.18 -17.30
C SER A 48 -2.58 -40.30 -16.34
N ARG A 49 -1.51 -40.83 -15.74
CA ARG A 49 -0.80 -40.18 -14.63
C ARG A 49 0.65 -39.77 -14.92
N CYS A 50 1.24 -40.26 -16.01
CA CYS A 50 2.59 -39.91 -16.46
C CYS A 50 2.59 -39.30 -17.86
N ALA A 51 1.44 -38.88 -18.40
CA ALA A 51 1.29 -38.35 -19.77
C ALA A 51 2.31 -37.27 -20.16
N THR A 52 2.77 -36.50 -19.17
CA THR A 52 3.72 -35.40 -19.34
C THR A 52 5.19 -35.80 -19.15
N ASP A 53 5.41 -36.94 -18.49
CA ASP A 53 6.71 -37.46 -18.09
C ASP A 53 7.18 -38.54 -19.06
N ARG A 54 8.49 -38.77 -19.11
CA ARG A 54 9.07 -39.82 -19.96
C ARG A 54 9.53 -40.96 -19.10
N TRP A 55 9.21 -42.18 -19.47
CA TRP A 55 9.67 -43.35 -18.72
C TRP A 55 10.44 -44.32 -19.62
N GLU A 56 11.34 -45.05 -18.99
CA GLU A 56 12.25 -46.02 -19.61
C GLU A 56 12.37 -47.23 -18.69
N ILE A 57 12.22 -48.43 -19.25
CA ILE A 57 12.47 -49.70 -18.56
C ILE A 57 13.62 -50.41 -19.28
N GLN A 58 14.58 -50.92 -18.51
CA GLN A 58 15.78 -51.58 -19.04
C GLN A 58 16.20 -52.75 -18.15
N ASP A 59 16.74 -53.80 -18.77
CA ASP A 59 17.50 -54.84 -18.09
C ASP A 59 18.89 -54.29 -17.68
N ARG A 60 19.29 -54.53 -16.44
CA ARG A 60 20.55 -54.04 -15.87
C ARG A 60 21.74 -54.96 -16.16
N GLU A 61 21.51 -56.25 -16.44
CA GLU A 61 22.57 -57.24 -16.64
C GLU A 61 23.04 -57.33 -18.09
N GLN A 62 22.15 -57.09 -19.06
CA GLN A 62 22.52 -57.03 -20.48
C GLN A 62 22.87 -55.60 -20.91
N MET A 63 24.16 -55.27 -20.98
CA MET A 63 24.67 -53.99 -21.53
C MET A 63 24.35 -53.75 -23.03
N THR A 64 23.54 -54.58 -23.67
CA THR A 64 23.18 -54.52 -25.09
C THR A 64 21.66 -54.48 -25.32
N GLY A 65 21.05 -53.34 -25.00
CA GLY A 65 20.20 -52.65 -25.97
C GLY A 65 18.68 -52.81 -25.93
N GLN A 66 18.09 -53.62 -25.05
CA GLN A 66 16.63 -53.65 -24.91
C GLN A 66 16.14 -52.72 -23.80
N SER A 67 16.02 -51.44 -24.14
CA SER A 67 15.29 -50.46 -23.34
C SER A 67 13.95 -50.16 -24.00
N VAL A 68 12.84 -50.25 -23.26
CA VAL A 68 11.54 -49.77 -23.75
C VAL A 68 11.31 -48.36 -23.23
N ARG A 69 11.02 -47.43 -24.15
CA ARG A 69 10.80 -46.02 -23.82
C ARG A 69 9.41 -45.58 -24.23
N SER A 70 8.85 -44.68 -23.44
CA SER A 70 7.53 -44.08 -23.67
C SER A 70 7.44 -43.26 -24.95
N ASP A 71 8.56 -42.79 -25.50
CA ASP A 71 8.63 -42.01 -26.75
C ASP A 71 8.82 -42.86 -28.01
N SER A 72 8.96 -44.18 -27.86
CA SER A 72 9.04 -45.10 -29.01
C SER A 72 7.67 -45.34 -29.65
N SER A 73 7.61 -45.34 -30.99
CA SER A 73 6.42 -45.75 -31.71
C SER A 73 6.10 -47.21 -31.36
N ASN A 74 4.84 -47.50 -30.99
CA ASN A 74 4.40 -48.82 -30.52
C ASN A 74 5.13 -49.32 -29.26
N TRP A 75 5.47 -48.43 -28.32
CA TRP A 75 6.11 -48.79 -27.05
C TRP A 75 5.35 -49.89 -26.28
N VAL A 76 4.02 -49.95 -26.39
CA VAL A 76 3.20 -51.01 -25.77
C VAL A 76 3.60 -52.39 -26.30
N ASN A 77 3.81 -52.52 -27.61
CA ASN A 77 4.26 -53.77 -28.22
C ASN A 77 5.69 -54.10 -27.79
N HIS A 78 6.59 -53.11 -27.74
CA HIS A 78 7.95 -53.32 -27.24
C HIS A 78 7.96 -53.76 -25.77
N LEU A 79 7.06 -53.23 -24.94
CA LEU A 79 6.89 -53.65 -23.56
C LEU A 79 6.40 -55.11 -23.49
N HIS A 80 5.43 -55.49 -24.32
CA HIS A 80 5.00 -56.89 -24.42
C HIS A 80 6.13 -57.82 -24.85
N THR A 81 6.95 -57.43 -25.82
CA THR A 81 8.12 -58.20 -26.26
C THR A 81 9.17 -58.32 -25.16
N PHE A 82 9.50 -57.21 -24.48
CA PHE A 82 10.40 -57.19 -23.33
C PHE A 82 9.93 -58.16 -22.23
N CYS A 83 8.62 -58.16 -21.92
CA CYS A 83 8.03 -59.08 -20.95
C CYS A 83 8.08 -60.57 -21.39
N GLN A 84 8.15 -60.86 -22.70
CA GLN A 84 8.21 -62.22 -23.24
C GLN A 84 9.64 -62.77 -23.32
N GLU A 85 10.64 -61.90 -23.48
CA GLU A 85 12.05 -62.28 -23.62
C GLU A 85 12.74 -62.52 -22.28
N ILE A 86 12.14 -62.05 -21.17
CA ILE A 86 12.59 -62.32 -19.80
C ILE A 86 12.27 -63.78 -19.43
N GLY A 87 13.22 -64.69 -19.74
CA GLY A 87 13.19 -66.11 -19.39
C GLY A 87 13.33 -66.37 -17.88
N GLY A 88 13.21 -67.64 -17.48
CA GLY A 88 13.02 -68.10 -16.09
C GLY A 88 14.14 -67.84 -15.07
N ASP A 89 15.22 -67.14 -15.45
CA ASP A 89 16.28 -66.73 -14.54
C ASP A 89 15.95 -65.37 -13.87
N PRO A 90 16.45 -65.09 -12.65
CA PRO A 90 16.24 -63.81 -12.00
C PRO A 90 16.96 -62.69 -12.76
N ILE A 91 16.22 -61.69 -13.24
CA ILE A 91 16.76 -60.52 -13.96
C ILE A 91 16.57 -59.25 -13.12
N GLN A 92 17.59 -58.39 -13.09
CA GLN A 92 17.51 -57.06 -12.49
C GLN A 92 16.96 -56.05 -13.49
N VAL A 93 15.85 -55.41 -13.15
CA VAL A 93 15.16 -54.43 -13.98
C VAL A 93 15.28 -53.04 -13.35
N SER A 94 15.52 -52.05 -14.19
CA SER A 94 15.53 -50.63 -13.83
C SER A 94 14.38 -49.92 -14.53
N PHE A 95 13.51 -49.30 -13.75
CA PHE A 95 12.43 -48.45 -14.24
C PHE A 95 12.71 -47.00 -13.85
N VAL A 96 12.86 -46.13 -14.84
CA VAL A 96 13.24 -44.73 -14.68
C VAL A 96 12.17 -43.86 -15.28
N ILE A 97 11.67 -42.88 -14.50
CA ILE A 97 10.82 -41.81 -15.00
C ILE A 97 11.61 -40.51 -14.96
N LYS A 98 11.82 -39.89 -16.11
CA LYS A 98 12.29 -38.51 -16.26
C LYS A 98 11.11 -37.58 -16.18
N LYS A 99 11.08 -36.77 -15.13
CA LYS A 99 10.02 -35.83 -14.81
C LYS A 99 10.14 -34.58 -15.66
N LYS A 100 9.02 -34.02 -16.05
CA LYS A 100 8.94 -32.75 -16.75
C LYS A 100 7.86 -31.90 -16.14
N VAL A 101 8.25 -30.70 -15.68
CA VAL A 101 7.28 -29.70 -15.24
C VAL A 101 6.47 -29.26 -16.47
N GLN A 102 5.19 -29.59 -16.47
CA GLN A 102 4.23 -29.15 -17.48
C GLN A 102 2.98 -28.64 -16.81
N LYS A 103 2.46 -27.52 -17.31
CA LYS A 103 1.33 -26.84 -16.68
C LYS A 103 1.53 -26.74 -15.16
N CYS A 104 2.71 -26.31 -14.77
CA CYS A 104 3.05 -26.13 -13.38
C CYS A 104 2.85 -27.32 -12.45
N ARG A 105 2.92 -28.56 -12.93
CA ARG A 105 2.81 -29.74 -12.06
C ARG A 105 4.10 -30.54 -12.12
N LEU A 106 4.52 -31.00 -10.96
CA LEU A 106 5.57 -32.00 -10.80
C LEU A 106 4.95 -33.23 -10.13
N ASN A 107 5.13 -34.38 -10.76
CA ASN A 107 4.63 -35.63 -10.22
C ASN A 107 5.62 -36.21 -9.20
N VAL A 108 5.08 -36.65 -8.06
CA VAL A 108 5.80 -37.38 -7.02
C VAL A 108 5.22 -38.80 -6.94
N TYR A 109 6.04 -39.78 -7.26
CA TYR A 109 5.62 -41.17 -7.45
C TYR A 109 5.75 -42.00 -6.16
N ASP A 110 6.71 -41.67 -5.30
CA ASP A 110 6.93 -42.23 -3.98
C ASP A 110 7.28 -41.12 -2.96
N THR A 111 6.30 -40.81 -2.10
CA THR A 111 6.44 -39.83 -1.03
C THR A 111 7.61 -40.11 -0.09
N SER A 112 7.93 -41.40 0.16
CA SER A 112 8.96 -41.80 1.11
C SER A 112 10.35 -41.57 0.53
N ALA A 113 10.55 -41.98 -0.73
CA ALA A 113 11.80 -41.73 -1.46
C ALA A 113 12.04 -40.22 -1.63
N PHE A 114 11.01 -39.48 -2.05
CA PHE A 114 11.10 -38.03 -2.22
C PHE A 114 11.34 -37.31 -0.89
N SER A 115 10.69 -37.73 0.20
CA SER A 115 10.94 -37.18 1.54
C SER A 115 12.38 -37.43 2.01
N THR A 116 12.96 -38.58 1.65
CA THR A 116 14.35 -38.90 1.99
C THR A 116 15.30 -37.98 1.24
N PHE A 117 15.05 -37.75 -0.05
CA PHE A 117 15.78 -36.78 -0.84
C PHE A 117 15.69 -35.36 -0.27
N VAL A 118 14.46 -34.85 -0.04
CA VAL A 118 14.23 -33.50 0.53
C VAL A 118 14.98 -33.36 1.86
N SER A 119 14.92 -34.37 2.74
CA SER A 119 15.60 -34.33 4.04
C SER A 119 17.13 -34.43 3.93
N GLY A 120 17.65 -35.00 2.84
CA GLY A 120 19.09 -35.19 2.59
C GLY A 120 19.80 -33.96 2.02
N ILE A 121 19.06 -33.02 1.43
CA ILE A 121 19.60 -31.77 0.87
C ILE A 121 19.36 -30.58 1.79
N THR A 122 20.21 -29.56 1.68
CA THR A 122 20.09 -28.37 2.52
C THR A 122 18.88 -27.53 2.14
N PHE A 123 18.35 -26.77 3.11
CA PHE A 123 17.17 -25.93 2.89
C PHE A 123 17.35 -24.91 1.75
N LEU A 124 18.51 -24.25 1.67
CA LEU A 124 18.79 -23.33 0.56
C LEU A 124 18.83 -24.04 -0.79
N ASP A 125 19.36 -25.27 -0.85
CA ASP A 125 19.40 -26.03 -2.10
C ASP A 125 18.00 -26.49 -2.50
N GLN A 126 17.16 -26.90 -1.54
CA GLN A 126 15.74 -27.16 -1.80
C GLN A 126 15.04 -25.91 -2.37
N LEU A 127 15.23 -24.73 -1.76
CA LEU A 127 14.63 -23.49 -2.24
C LEU A 127 15.14 -23.12 -3.65
N ARG A 128 16.42 -23.34 -3.94
CA ARG A 128 17.00 -23.12 -5.27
C ARG A 128 16.42 -24.05 -6.32
N LEU A 129 16.24 -25.34 -5.99
CA LEU A 129 15.61 -26.30 -6.90
C LEU A 129 14.17 -25.92 -7.19
N VAL A 130 13.40 -25.54 -6.16
CA VAL A 130 12.05 -25.02 -6.34
C VAL A 130 12.06 -23.75 -7.20
N SER A 131 12.99 -22.82 -6.98
CA SER A 131 13.09 -21.57 -7.75
C SER A 131 13.53 -21.75 -9.20
N ALA A 132 14.41 -22.71 -9.47
CA ALA A 132 14.84 -23.02 -10.83
C ALA A 132 13.68 -23.53 -11.70
N GLU A 133 12.78 -24.30 -11.08
CA GLU A 133 11.58 -24.85 -11.74
C GLU A 133 10.35 -23.92 -11.65
N SER A 134 10.39 -22.88 -10.80
CA SER A 134 9.22 -22.08 -10.41
C SER A 134 9.34 -20.58 -10.72
N PRO A 135 9.02 -20.21 -11.95
CA PRO A 135 7.94 -19.26 -12.20
C PRO A 135 6.59 -19.99 -12.39
N HIS A 136 6.64 -21.32 -12.49
CA HIS A 136 5.57 -22.19 -12.95
C HIS A 136 5.53 -23.51 -12.17
N LEU A 137 5.75 -23.59 -10.85
CA LEU A 137 5.55 -24.86 -10.13
C LEU A 137 4.41 -24.70 -9.11
N GLU A 138 3.30 -25.37 -9.40
CA GLU A 138 2.01 -25.26 -8.72
C GLU A 138 1.54 -26.55 -8.03
N ILE A 139 1.96 -27.78 -8.38
CA ILE A 139 1.45 -28.97 -7.67
C ILE A 139 2.51 -30.06 -7.58
N LEU A 140 2.83 -30.53 -6.37
CA LEU A 140 3.45 -31.84 -6.14
C LEU A 140 2.33 -32.88 -6.08
N SER A 141 2.07 -33.56 -7.19
CA SER A 141 1.07 -34.63 -7.21
C SER A 141 1.69 -35.88 -6.61
N VAL A 142 1.51 -36.07 -5.30
CA VAL A 142 1.83 -37.33 -4.64
C VAL A 142 0.79 -38.36 -5.06
N GLN A 143 1.20 -39.36 -5.84
CA GLN A 143 0.29 -40.39 -6.35
C GLN A 143 -0.05 -41.44 -5.27
N SER A 144 -0.72 -41.01 -4.21
CA SER A 144 -1.48 -41.85 -3.28
C SER A 144 -2.98 -41.60 -3.48
N GLU A 145 -3.84 -42.56 -3.11
CA GLU A 145 -5.30 -42.51 -3.32
C GLU A 145 -6.01 -41.30 -2.71
N SER A 146 -5.35 -40.48 -1.88
CA SER A 146 -5.68 -39.07 -1.56
C SER A 146 -4.74 -38.55 -0.47
N PRO A 147 -4.59 -37.22 -0.29
CA PRO A 147 -4.91 -36.11 -1.19
C PRO A 147 -3.66 -35.37 -1.68
N LEU A 148 -3.84 -34.55 -2.71
CA LEU A 148 -2.83 -33.65 -3.25
C LEU A 148 -2.36 -32.65 -2.19
N LEU A 149 -1.07 -32.31 -2.20
CA LEU A 149 -0.55 -31.21 -1.41
C LEU A 149 -1.04 -29.91 -2.07
N GLU A 150 -2.16 -29.38 -1.57
CA GLU A 150 -2.73 -28.11 -1.99
C GLU A 150 -2.22 -26.98 -1.08
N THR A 151 -1.89 -25.84 -1.67
CA THR A 151 -1.70 -24.53 -1.03
C THR A 151 -2.68 -23.56 -1.66
N LYS A 152 -2.86 -22.39 -1.05
CA LYS A 152 -3.74 -21.33 -1.60
C LYS A 152 -3.31 -20.80 -2.98
N PHE A 153 -2.11 -21.13 -3.46
CA PHE A 153 -1.64 -20.82 -4.83
C PHE A 153 -1.55 -22.05 -5.74
N PHE A 154 -1.70 -23.24 -5.17
CA PHE A 154 -1.67 -24.53 -5.86
C PHE A 154 -3.11 -25.01 -6.14
N SER A 155 -3.85 -24.25 -6.94
CA SER A 155 -5.22 -24.60 -7.36
C SER A 155 -5.23 -25.04 -8.82
N PRO A 156 -6.00 -26.08 -9.22
CA PRO A 156 -6.03 -26.58 -10.60
C PRO A 156 -6.58 -25.60 -11.65
N ASN A 157 -7.05 -24.41 -11.25
CA ASN A 157 -7.80 -23.51 -12.13
C ASN A 157 -7.06 -22.20 -12.46
N GLU A 158 -6.74 -22.10 -13.75
CA GLU A 158 -6.49 -20.90 -14.59
C GLU A 158 -5.10 -20.24 -14.61
N TYR A 159 -4.40 -20.49 -15.73
CA TYR A 159 -3.14 -19.88 -16.16
C TYR A 159 -3.18 -18.35 -16.33
N ALA A 160 -4.35 -17.77 -16.59
CA ALA A 160 -4.47 -16.37 -17.01
C ALA A 160 -4.30 -15.35 -15.86
N THR A 161 -4.29 -15.79 -14.59
CA THR A 161 -4.15 -14.91 -13.41
C THR A 161 -2.73 -14.85 -12.83
N LEU A 162 -1.76 -15.62 -13.36
CA LEU A 162 -0.40 -15.73 -12.80
C LEU A 162 0.47 -14.48 -13.00
N GLU A 163 0.56 -13.95 -14.22
CA GLU A 163 1.38 -12.76 -14.51
C GLU A 163 0.89 -11.52 -13.76
N GLN A 164 -0.42 -11.29 -13.76
CA GLN A 164 -1.03 -10.16 -13.04
C GLN A 164 -0.79 -10.25 -11.53
N ARG A 165 -0.84 -11.46 -10.95
CA ARG A 165 -0.53 -11.69 -9.54
C ARG A 165 0.97 -11.55 -9.24
N GLN A 166 1.86 -12.05 -10.10
CA GLN A 166 3.31 -11.82 -10.00
C GLN A 166 3.64 -10.32 -10.03
N GLN A 167 3.06 -9.57 -10.97
CA GLN A 167 3.23 -8.12 -11.04
C GLN A 167 2.68 -7.38 -9.82
N GLN A 168 1.58 -7.86 -9.23
CA GLN A 168 1.05 -7.29 -7.99
C GLN A 168 1.96 -7.58 -6.78
N ARG A 169 2.60 -8.75 -6.73
CA ARG A 169 3.56 -9.13 -5.66
C ARG A 169 4.87 -8.39 -5.76
N VAL A 170 5.43 -8.30 -6.97
CA VAL A 170 6.61 -7.48 -7.24
C VAL A 170 6.34 -6.05 -6.81
N ARG A 171 5.16 -5.50 -7.17
CA ARG A 171 4.74 -4.19 -6.67
C ARG A 171 4.66 -4.11 -5.15
N ILE A 172 4.11 -5.12 -4.46
CA ILE A 172 4.04 -5.11 -2.99
C ILE A 172 5.45 -5.13 -2.37
N TYR A 173 6.38 -5.95 -2.86
CA TYR A 173 7.75 -5.95 -2.37
C TYR A 173 8.48 -4.65 -2.74
N GLU A 174 8.43 -4.20 -3.99
CA GLU A 174 9.04 -2.94 -4.44
C GLU A 174 8.52 -1.73 -3.68
N GLN A 175 7.22 -1.68 -3.39
CA GLN A 175 6.57 -0.55 -2.73
C GLN A 175 6.70 -0.59 -1.20
N PHE A 176 6.79 -1.79 -0.59
CA PHE A 176 6.65 -1.93 0.86
C PHE A 176 7.72 -2.79 1.57
N GLY A 177 8.47 -3.66 0.89
CA GLY A 177 9.44 -4.57 1.52
C GLY A 177 10.66 -4.89 0.64
N SER A 178 11.85 -4.44 1.04
CA SER A 178 13.09 -4.62 0.27
C SER A 178 13.70 -6.01 0.46
N PHE A 179 12.99 -7.06 0.03
CA PHE A 179 13.61 -8.37 -0.13
C PHE A 179 14.58 -8.30 -1.32
N HIS A 180 15.89 -8.20 -1.03
CA HIS A 180 16.91 -7.90 -2.03
C HIS A 180 17.09 -9.00 -3.09
N GLN A 181 16.62 -10.22 -2.82
CA GLN A 181 16.76 -11.39 -3.69
C GLN A 181 15.42 -11.80 -4.29
N SER A 182 14.50 -10.86 -4.49
CA SER A 182 13.20 -11.11 -5.14
C SER A 182 13.34 -11.66 -6.57
N ASN A 183 14.43 -11.33 -7.27
CA ASN A 183 14.74 -11.91 -8.58
C ASN A 183 15.23 -13.36 -8.49
N ASP A 184 16.01 -13.68 -7.46
CA ASP A 184 16.56 -15.04 -7.27
C ASP A 184 15.50 -15.99 -6.70
N TYR A 185 14.54 -15.46 -5.94
CA TYR A 185 13.47 -16.19 -5.27
C TYR A 185 12.14 -15.41 -5.39
N PRO A 186 11.40 -15.56 -6.50
CA PRO A 186 10.21 -14.76 -6.82
C PRO A 186 8.95 -15.26 -6.10
N PHE A 187 9.07 -15.64 -4.83
CA PHE A 187 7.99 -16.22 -4.05
C PHE A 187 7.34 -15.23 -3.09
N PHE A 188 6.06 -15.46 -2.81
CA PHE A 188 5.29 -14.77 -1.79
C PHE A 188 4.87 -15.76 -0.70
N PRO A 189 4.63 -15.32 0.56
CA PRO A 189 4.22 -16.21 1.65
C PRO A 189 3.09 -17.18 1.31
N SER A 190 2.10 -16.71 0.56
CA SER A 190 0.94 -17.51 0.17
C SER A 190 1.28 -18.73 -0.69
N ASP A 191 2.44 -18.74 -1.36
CA ASP A 191 2.88 -19.83 -2.24
C ASP A 191 3.19 -21.11 -1.45
N PHE A 192 3.58 -20.95 -0.19
CA PHE A 192 3.96 -22.06 0.68
C PHE A 192 2.91 -22.41 1.73
N CYS A 193 1.78 -21.68 1.75
CA CYS A 193 0.72 -21.83 2.74
C CYS A 193 -0.13 -23.08 2.46
N LEU A 194 0.21 -24.19 3.11
CA LEU A 194 -0.47 -25.48 2.97
C LEU A 194 -1.96 -25.36 3.37
N THR A 195 -2.87 -25.63 2.42
CA THR A 195 -4.31 -25.81 2.71
C THR A 195 -4.58 -27.23 3.19
N GLN A 196 -3.80 -28.20 2.70
CA GLN A 196 -3.87 -29.59 3.12
C GLN A 196 -2.47 -30.17 3.37
N LYS A 197 -2.31 -30.90 4.48
CA LYS A 197 -1.04 -31.56 4.82
C LYS A 197 -0.80 -32.77 3.92
N SER A 198 0.46 -33.01 3.58
CA SER A 198 0.90 -34.10 2.69
C SER A 198 0.86 -35.48 3.34
N GLY A 199 0.66 -35.55 4.66
CA GLY A 199 0.83 -36.77 5.45
C GLY A 199 2.29 -37.09 5.77
N ASN A 200 3.25 -36.37 5.17
CA ASN A 200 4.68 -36.49 5.47
C ASN A 200 5.18 -35.25 6.24
N LYS A 201 5.60 -35.47 7.50
CA LYS A 201 6.04 -34.41 8.40
C LYS A 201 7.25 -33.62 7.88
N ALA A 202 8.17 -34.24 7.16
CA ALA A 202 9.38 -33.56 6.67
C ALA A 202 9.04 -32.58 5.54
N ILE A 203 8.14 -32.97 4.64
CA ILE A 203 7.66 -32.11 3.56
C ILE A 203 6.85 -30.95 4.14
N ASP A 204 5.86 -31.25 4.99
CA ASP A 204 5.01 -30.23 5.61
C ASP A 204 5.84 -29.16 6.35
N LEU A 205 6.81 -29.61 7.14
CA LEU A 205 7.69 -28.74 7.91
C LEU A 205 8.62 -27.90 7.02
N SER A 206 8.99 -28.39 5.84
CA SER A 206 9.78 -27.62 4.88
C SER A 206 8.95 -26.48 4.29
N PHE A 207 7.69 -26.75 3.91
CA PHE A 207 6.76 -25.73 3.41
C PHE A 207 6.40 -24.68 4.46
N GLU A 208 6.09 -25.10 5.69
CA GLU A 208 5.83 -24.18 6.80
C GLU A 208 7.05 -23.25 7.07
N ARG A 209 8.27 -23.76 6.90
CA ARG A 209 9.50 -22.96 7.02
C ARG A 209 9.68 -21.98 5.86
N TYR A 210 9.40 -22.39 4.62
CA TYR A 210 9.42 -21.47 3.48
C TYR A 210 8.45 -20.31 3.71
N GLU A 211 7.20 -20.61 4.08
CA GLU A 211 6.20 -19.60 4.36
C GLU A 211 6.69 -18.59 5.41
N LEU A 212 7.24 -19.07 6.53
CA LEU A 212 7.74 -18.21 7.60
C LEU A 212 8.87 -17.26 7.13
N ILE A 213 9.80 -17.75 6.32
CA ILE A 213 10.89 -16.93 5.79
C ILE A 213 10.35 -15.79 4.93
N PHE A 214 9.43 -16.11 4.03
CA PHE A 214 8.85 -15.11 3.15
C PHE A 214 7.94 -14.15 3.91
N ILE A 215 7.27 -14.59 5.00
CA ILE A 215 6.50 -13.69 5.89
C ILE A 215 7.44 -12.67 6.51
N ILE A 216 8.53 -13.13 7.11
CA ILE A 216 9.50 -12.25 7.75
C ILE A 216 10.10 -11.29 6.71
N ALA A 217 10.44 -11.80 5.52
CA ALA A 217 10.96 -10.98 4.44
C ALA A 217 9.98 -9.90 3.95
N ALA A 218 8.68 -10.21 3.92
CA ALA A 218 7.63 -9.25 3.56
C ALA A 218 7.42 -8.16 4.62
N LEU A 219 7.51 -8.52 5.90
CA LEU A 219 7.30 -7.58 7.01
C LEU A 219 8.55 -6.72 7.30
N ALA A 220 9.75 -7.25 7.08
CA ALA A 220 11.01 -6.55 7.30
C ALA A 220 11.18 -5.35 6.36
N ASN A 221 12.03 -4.40 6.74
CA ASN A 221 12.46 -3.34 5.83
C ASN A 221 13.39 -3.92 4.77
N ARG A 222 14.32 -4.79 5.20
CA ARG A 222 15.26 -5.50 4.31
C ARG A 222 15.41 -6.94 4.76
N ALA A 223 15.49 -7.84 3.80
CA ALA A 223 15.76 -9.25 4.09
C ALA A 223 16.66 -9.87 3.02
N THR A 224 17.52 -10.80 3.44
CA THR A 224 18.50 -11.48 2.58
C THR A 224 18.77 -12.88 3.10
N ILE A 225 18.79 -13.86 2.21
CA ILE A 225 19.14 -15.25 2.50
C ILE A 225 20.60 -15.47 2.11
N LYS A 226 21.44 -15.81 3.10
CA LYS A 226 22.87 -16.09 2.89
C LYS A 226 23.37 -17.14 3.88
N ASN A 227 24.20 -18.07 3.41
CA ASN A 227 24.85 -19.09 4.25
C ASN A 227 23.89 -19.87 5.17
N GLN A 228 22.77 -20.36 4.64
CA GLN A 228 21.72 -21.06 5.42
C GLN A 228 21.09 -20.23 6.54
N LYS A 229 21.09 -18.91 6.39
CA LYS A 229 20.46 -17.99 7.32
C LYS A 229 19.61 -16.96 6.59
N LEU A 230 18.52 -16.58 7.21
CA LEU A 230 17.78 -15.37 6.88
C LEU A 230 18.31 -14.23 7.75
N LEU A 231 18.87 -13.21 7.11
CA LEU A 231 19.18 -11.93 7.72
C LEU A 231 17.99 -10.99 7.48
N ALA A 232 17.37 -10.50 8.54
CA ALA A 232 16.27 -9.55 8.46
C ALA A 232 16.57 -8.27 9.26
N VAL A 233 16.21 -7.12 8.68
CA VAL A 233 16.42 -5.79 9.24
C VAL A 233 15.06 -5.11 9.38
N PHE A 234 14.73 -4.73 10.61
CA PHE A 234 13.58 -3.91 10.95
C PHE A 234 14.06 -2.53 11.39
N GLU A 235 13.62 -1.51 10.68
CA GLU A 235 13.92 -0.11 10.94
C GLU A 235 12.63 0.53 11.48
N GLY A 236 12.57 0.69 12.80
CA GLY A 236 11.50 1.38 13.50
C GLY A 236 12.06 2.50 14.37
N HIS A 237 11.68 2.55 15.65
CA HIS A 237 12.30 3.44 16.63
C HIS A 237 13.80 3.18 16.82
N LYS A 238 14.22 1.93 16.60
CA LYS A 238 15.62 1.51 16.54
C LYS A 238 15.80 0.58 15.35
N VAL A 239 17.04 0.48 14.86
CA VAL A 239 17.38 -0.54 13.87
C VAL A 239 17.64 -1.84 14.60
N VAL A 240 16.86 -2.88 14.28
CA VAL A 240 17.06 -4.23 14.79
C VAL A 240 17.43 -5.14 13.64
N THR A 241 18.52 -5.88 13.81
CA THR A 241 18.96 -6.90 12.87
C THR A 241 19.04 -8.23 13.59
N PHE A 242 18.47 -9.26 12.99
CA PHE A 242 18.60 -10.61 13.51
C PHE A 242 18.87 -11.60 12.38
N GLU A 243 19.51 -12.69 12.78
CA GLU A 243 19.79 -13.83 11.92
C GLU A 243 19.02 -15.04 12.43
N ILE A 244 18.34 -15.72 11.51
CA ILE A 244 17.67 -16.98 11.78
C ILE A 244 18.34 -18.06 10.95
N GLU A 245 18.76 -19.14 11.62
CA GLU A 245 19.23 -20.34 10.94
C GLU A 245 18.03 -21.09 10.34
N LEU A 246 18.07 -21.34 9.03
CA LEU A 246 16.94 -21.93 8.29
C LEU A 246 16.58 -23.33 8.82
N SER A 247 17.56 -24.05 9.39
CA SER A 247 17.42 -25.37 10.00
C SER A 247 16.69 -25.35 11.37
N ARG A 248 16.74 -24.22 12.09
CA ARG A 248 16.24 -24.06 13.47
C ARG A 248 14.89 -23.37 13.56
N LEU A 249 14.27 -23.07 12.43
CA LEU A 249 12.93 -22.53 12.37
C LEU A 249 11.90 -23.56 12.82
N GLY A 250 11.11 -23.21 13.85
CA GLY A 250 9.82 -23.85 14.13
C GLY A 250 9.58 -24.30 15.58
N THR A 251 8.83 -23.50 16.32
CA THR A 251 7.67 -24.02 17.07
C THR A 251 6.41 -23.58 16.32
N THR A 252 5.38 -24.43 16.23
CA THR A 252 4.13 -24.14 15.51
C THR A 252 3.53 -22.79 15.94
N ASN A 253 3.63 -22.43 17.21
CA ASN A 253 3.12 -21.16 17.73
C ASN A 253 3.79 -19.93 17.11
N GLN A 254 5.10 -19.95 16.88
CA GLN A 254 5.81 -18.79 16.31
C GLN A 254 5.40 -18.57 14.85
N ILE A 255 5.22 -19.65 14.09
CA ILE A 255 4.73 -19.55 12.70
C ILE A 255 3.34 -18.89 12.67
N GLU A 256 2.43 -19.32 13.55
CA GLU A 256 1.09 -18.73 13.63
C GLU A 256 1.08 -17.25 14.04
N LEU A 257 1.96 -16.83 14.97
CA LEU A 257 2.09 -15.43 15.35
C LEU A 257 2.56 -14.57 14.16
N TRP A 258 3.58 -15.04 13.44
CA TRP A 258 4.07 -14.38 12.24
C TRP A 258 3.01 -14.34 11.12
N ARG A 259 2.27 -15.44 10.89
CA ARG A 259 1.12 -15.49 9.96
C ARG A 259 0.05 -14.48 10.33
N SER A 260 -0.27 -14.36 11.62
CA SER A 260 -1.29 -13.43 12.12
C SER A 260 -0.87 -11.97 11.91
N CYS A 261 0.40 -11.65 12.15
CA CYS A 261 0.98 -10.34 11.86
C CYS A 261 0.91 -10.00 10.36
N PHE A 262 1.33 -10.94 9.52
CA PHE A 262 1.27 -10.81 8.08
C PHE A 262 -0.16 -10.57 7.58
N SER A 263 -1.10 -11.41 8.01
CA SER A 263 -2.51 -11.28 7.66
C SER A 263 -3.06 -9.91 8.07
N TRP A 264 -2.77 -9.44 9.29
CA TRP A 264 -3.25 -8.14 9.76
C TRP A 264 -2.71 -6.97 8.90
N VAL A 265 -1.41 -6.97 8.59
CA VAL A 265 -0.79 -5.91 7.78
C VAL A 265 -1.40 -5.86 6.38
N TYR A 266 -1.52 -7.00 5.71
CA TYR A 266 -1.93 -7.07 4.31
C TYR A 266 -3.45 -7.23 4.09
N SER A 267 -4.26 -7.30 5.16
CA SER A 267 -5.72 -7.43 5.06
C SER A 267 -6.46 -6.17 4.64
N SER A 268 -5.86 -4.98 4.80
CA SER A 268 -6.51 -3.71 4.42
C SER A 268 -5.51 -2.56 4.33
N GLU A 269 -5.85 -1.58 3.50
CA GLU A 269 -5.07 -0.35 3.33
C GLU A 269 -5.32 0.68 4.44
N PRO A 270 -4.37 1.62 4.68
CA PRO A 270 -3.04 1.71 4.05
C PRO A 270 -2.04 0.70 4.65
N ILE A 271 -1.44 -0.12 3.78
CA ILE A 271 -0.45 -1.15 4.17
C ILE A 271 0.81 -0.51 4.77
N SER A 272 1.22 0.64 4.24
CA SER A 272 2.39 1.41 4.72
C SER A 272 2.33 1.71 6.21
N ASP A 273 1.17 2.17 6.69
CA ASP A 273 1.01 2.64 8.07
C ASP A 273 1.02 1.46 9.04
N ARG A 274 0.39 0.35 8.63
CA ARG A 274 0.41 -0.91 9.41
C ARG A 274 1.79 -1.52 9.47
N LEU A 275 2.54 -1.52 8.36
CA LEU A 275 3.94 -1.94 8.34
C LEU A 275 4.80 -1.05 9.23
N ALA A 276 4.65 0.27 9.13
CA ALA A 276 5.39 1.21 9.96
C ALA A 276 5.12 0.96 11.45
N MET A 277 3.85 0.79 11.83
CA MET A 277 3.46 0.49 13.21
C MET A 277 4.04 -0.85 13.69
N LEU A 278 3.94 -1.90 12.88
CA LEU A 278 4.50 -3.20 13.20
C LEU A 278 6.01 -3.13 13.39
N ARG A 279 6.74 -2.47 12.48
CA ARG A 279 8.21 -2.30 12.54
C ARG A 279 8.64 -1.49 13.75
N ASN A 280 7.88 -0.43 14.09
CA ASN A 280 8.13 0.39 15.28
C ASN A 280 8.03 -0.44 16.55
N ILE A 281 6.95 -1.18 16.73
CA ILE A 281 6.73 -1.99 17.94
C ILE A 281 7.67 -3.18 17.97
N TYR A 282 7.90 -3.82 16.82
CA TYR A 282 8.93 -4.84 16.68
C TYR A 282 10.26 -4.30 17.20
N SER A 283 10.73 -3.15 16.72
CA SER A 283 12.02 -2.58 17.14
C SER A 283 12.16 -2.26 18.64
N LEU A 284 11.07 -2.23 19.40
CA LEU A 284 11.05 -1.95 20.83
C LEU A 284 10.96 -3.21 21.70
N ASP A 285 10.30 -4.28 21.21
CA ASP A 285 9.86 -5.42 22.04
C ASP A 285 10.50 -6.76 21.60
N VAL A 286 11.69 -6.72 20.99
CA VAL A 286 12.36 -7.93 20.45
C VAL A 286 12.95 -8.81 21.53
N LEU A 287 12.55 -10.09 21.52
CA LEU A 287 13.31 -11.19 22.10
C LEU A 287 14.41 -11.65 21.12
N PRO A 288 15.61 -12.05 21.59
CA PRO A 288 16.70 -12.49 20.72
C PRO A 288 16.25 -13.55 19.69
N ARG A 289 16.78 -13.48 18.47
CA ARG A 289 16.58 -14.46 17.37
C ARG A 289 15.21 -14.44 16.66
N GLY A 290 14.51 -13.31 16.65
CA GLY A 290 13.29 -13.17 15.83
C GLY A 290 12.05 -13.83 16.42
N ILE A 291 12.03 -14.02 17.73
CA ILE A 291 10.90 -14.59 18.47
C ILE A 291 9.90 -13.47 18.79
N LEU A 292 8.63 -13.68 18.47
CA LEU A 292 7.54 -12.80 18.86
C LEU A 292 7.01 -13.22 20.23
N GLN A 293 6.66 -12.23 21.07
CA GLN A 293 5.85 -12.47 22.26
C GLN A 293 4.43 -12.85 21.86
N ASP A 294 3.75 -13.66 22.68
CA ASP A 294 2.39 -14.13 22.37
C ASP A 294 1.37 -12.97 22.23
N ASP A 295 1.60 -11.85 22.92
CA ASP A 295 0.77 -10.65 22.89
C ASP A 295 1.22 -9.60 21.84
N PHE A 296 2.25 -9.90 21.05
CA PHE A 296 2.87 -8.95 20.12
C PHE A 296 1.85 -8.32 19.16
N LEU A 297 1.00 -9.14 18.53
CA LEU A 297 -0.01 -8.64 17.60
C LEU A 297 -1.04 -7.74 18.30
N GLN A 298 -1.44 -8.07 19.53
CA GLN A 298 -2.40 -7.26 20.29
C GLN A 298 -1.80 -5.88 20.63
N LYS A 299 -0.52 -5.82 20.99
CA LYS A 299 0.21 -4.56 21.18
C LYS A 299 0.24 -3.73 19.90
N VAL A 300 0.55 -4.37 18.77
CA VAL A 300 0.56 -3.70 17.45
C VAL A 300 -0.81 -3.12 17.10
N GLN A 301 -1.87 -3.90 17.26
CA GLN A 301 -3.22 -3.47 16.97
C GLN A 301 -3.69 -2.34 17.89
N GLY A 302 -3.41 -2.45 19.20
CA GLY A 302 -3.76 -1.42 20.17
C GLY A 302 -3.07 -0.09 19.89
N GLN A 303 -1.77 -0.11 19.59
CA GLN A 303 -1.01 1.09 19.22
C GLN A 303 -1.47 1.69 17.89
N TYR A 304 -1.82 0.85 16.92
CA TYR A 304 -2.41 1.33 15.66
C TYR A 304 -3.76 2.01 15.89
N GLN A 305 -4.62 1.46 16.75
CA GLN A 305 -5.90 2.09 17.11
C GLN A 305 -5.69 3.44 17.84
N LEU A 306 -4.68 3.53 18.72
CA LEU A 306 -4.29 4.79 19.35
C LEU A 306 -3.81 5.79 18.31
N PHE A 307 -2.94 5.39 17.38
CA PHE A 307 -2.50 6.23 16.26
C PHE A 307 -3.68 6.77 15.42
N LEU A 308 -4.66 5.93 15.09
CA LEU A 308 -5.87 6.38 14.39
C LEU A 308 -6.70 7.36 15.24
N LYS A 309 -6.79 7.16 16.55
CA LYS A 309 -7.49 8.04 17.48
C LYS A 309 -6.76 9.38 17.68
N ASP A 310 -5.44 9.35 17.80
CA ASP A 310 -4.60 10.54 17.94
C ASP A 310 -4.59 11.36 16.65
N ASN A 311 -4.57 10.71 15.49
CA ASN A 311 -4.67 11.40 14.20
C ASN A 311 -6.06 12.02 13.99
N SER A 312 -7.14 11.35 14.40
CA SER A 312 -8.50 11.91 14.31
C SER A 312 -8.74 13.05 15.30
N THR A 313 -8.20 12.97 16.51
CA THR A 313 -8.22 14.10 17.46
C THR A 313 -7.37 15.27 16.97
N THR A 314 -6.17 15.01 16.44
CA THR A 314 -5.32 16.03 15.81
C THR A 314 -6.04 16.72 14.64
N TYR A 315 -6.75 15.96 13.82
CA TYR A 315 -7.59 16.49 12.73
C TYR A 315 -8.69 17.41 13.28
N ILE A 316 -9.41 16.99 14.33
CA ILE A 316 -10.47 17.78 14.96
C ILE A 316 -9.91 19.07 15.58
N ASP A 317 -8.77 19.00 16.27
CA ASP A 317 -8.12 20.14 16.90
C ASP A 317 -7.65 21.18 15.87
N ILE A 318 -7.08 20.72 14.76
CA ILE A 318 -6.69 21.58 13.64
C ILE A 318 -7.92 22.25 13.03
N HIS A 319 -8.99 21.49 12.79
CA HIS A 319 -10.24 22.03 12.25
C HIS A 319 -10.84 23.09 13.17
N HIS A 320 -10.87 22.84 14.49
CA HIS A 320 -11.32 23.82 15.47
C HIS A 320 -10.45 25.09 15.51
N LYS A 321 -9.12 24.96 15.41
CA LYS A 321 -8.21 26.12 15.30
C LYS A 321 -8.50 26.96 14.06
N ILE A 322 -8.77 26.33 12.91
CA ILE A 322 -9.15 27.02 11.67
C ILE A 322 -10.47 27.78 11.86
N GLN A 323 -11.50 27.14 12.43
CA GLN A 323 -12.79 27.81 12.71
C GLN A 323 -12.63 29.01 13.65
N THR A 324 -11.81 28.88 14.70
CA THR A 324 -11.53 29.96 15.66
C THR A 324 -10.84 31.14 14.97
N LEU A 325 -9.86 30.86 14.10
CA LEU A 325 -9.17 31.89 13.33
C LEU A 325 -10.11 32.62 12.35
N LEU A 326 -10.94 31.87 11.61
CA LEU A 326 -11.93 32.44 10.69
C LEU A 326 -12.91 33.35 11.43
N SER A 327 -13.40 32.92 12.59
CA SER A 327 -14.28 33.72 13.46
C SER A 327 -13.59 35.01 13.92
N SER A 328 -12.35 34.92 14.40
CA SER A 328 -11.58 36.08 14.85
C SER A 328 -11.35 37.11 13.74
N ILE A 329 -11.10 36.65 12.51
CA ILE A 329 -10.88 37.53 11.37
C ILE A 329 -12.18 38.16 10.91
N SER A 330 -13.28 37.42 10.90
CA SER A 330 -14.63 37.96 10.65
C SER A 330 -14.99 39.05 11.66
N GLU A 331 -14.68 38.84 12.94
CA GLU A 331 -14.93 39.84 13.98
C GLU A 331 -14.05 41.10 13.80
N GLN A 332 -12.76 40.93 13.51
CA GLN A 332 -11.86 42.06 13.27
C GLN A 332 -12.26 42.87 12.02
N ALA A 333 -12.68 42.16 10.98
CA ALA A 333 -13.26 42.72 9.77
C ALA A 333 -14.50 43.58 10.06
N GLN A 334 -15.46 43.02 10.80
CA GLN A 334 -16.69 43.72 11.17
C GLN A 334 -16.39 44.97 12.02
N ARG A 335 -15.46 44.87 12.98
CA ARG A 335 -15.00 46.02 13.78
C ARG A 335 -14.36 47.12 12.92
N SER A 336 -13.57 46.76 11.90
CA SER A 336 -12.97 47.73 10.98
C SER A 336 -14.04 48.44 10.14
N ALA A 337 -15.03 47.69 9.64
CA ALA A 337 -16.17 48.26 8.92
C ALA A 337 -17.02 49.19 9.80
N ASP A 338 -17.29 48.80 11.05
CA ASP A 338 -18.06 49.60 12.00
C ASP A 338 -17.32 50.88 12.40
N SER A 339 -16.01 50.81 12.64
CA SER A 339 -15.17 51.97 12.90
C SER A 339 -15.18 52.95 11.74
N PHE A 340 -15.07 52.45 10.50
CA PHE A 340 -15.16 53.29 9.31
C PHE A 340 -16.53 53.97 9.17
N SER A 341 -17.61 53.23 9.40
CA SER A 341 -18.98 53.77 9.39
C SER A 341 -19.18 54.87 10.44
N HIS A 342 -18.70 54.66 11.67
CA HIS A 342 -18.79 55.66 12.74
C HIS A 342 -18.01 56.94 12.41
N GLN A 343 -16.79 56.81 11.87
CA GLN A 343 -16.00 57.96 11.43
C GLN A 343 -16.71 58.73 10.32
N PHE A 344 -17.32 58.03 9.35
CA PHE A 344 -18.09 58.65 8.27
C PHE A 344 -19.32 59.42 8.80
N ILE A 345 -20.14 58.81 9.66
CA ILE A 345 -21.34 59.45 10.23
C ILE A 345 -20.97 60.70 11.02
N ALA A 346 -19.90 60.63 11.82
CA ALA A 346 -19.42 61.77 12.59
C ALA A 346 -18.99 62.95 11.69
N GLN A 347 -18.27 62.66 10.61
CA GLN A 347 -17.86 63.68 9.63
C GLN A 347 -19.06 64.26 8.87
N PHE A 348 -20.02 63.42 8.47
CA PHE A 348 -21.25 63.85 7.84
C PHE A 348 -22.02 64.82 8.74
N LEU A 349 -22.25 64.43 10.01
CA LEU A 349 -22.97 65.27 10.96
C LEU A 349 -22.23 66.59 11.22
N ALA A 350 -20.91 66.56 11.41
CA ALA A 350 -20.09 67.76 11.57
C ALA A 350 -20.20 68.70 10.36
N SER A 351 -20.21 68.16 9.14
CA SER A 351 -20.40 68.95 7.93
C SER A 351 -21.78 69.61 7.90
N VAL A 352 -22.86 68.87 8.18
CA VAL A 352 -24.22 69.40 8.23
C VAL A 352 -24.36 70.52 9.28
N THR A 353 -23.82 70.31 10.49
CA THR A 353 -23.83 71.32 11.57
C THR A 353 -23.08 72.58 11.17
N TYR A 354 -21.95 72.45 10.48
CA TYR A 354 -21.19 73.59 9.96
C TYR A 354 -21.99 74.37 8.91
N PHE A 355 -22.59 73.70 7.94
CA PHE A 355 -23.42 74.36 6.92
C PHE A 355 -24.65 75.04 7.53
N LEU A 356 -25.32 74.40 8.48
CA LEU A 356 -26.43 75.01 9.20
C LEU A 356 -25.99 76.26 9.96
N SER A 357 -24.80 76.24 10.58
CA SER A 357 -24.21 77.40 11.25
C SER A 357 -23.91 78.55 10.29
N ILE A 358 -23.44 78.26 9.06
CA ILE A 358 -23.26 79.27 8.03
C ILE A 358 -24.60 79.88 7.60
N VAL A 359 -25.64 79.07 7.37
CA VAL A 359 -26.96 79.55 6.94
C VAL A 359 -27.60 80.44 8.02
N ILE A 360 -27.53 80.03 9.29
CA ILE A 360 -28.08 80.79 10.41
C ILE A 360 -27.24 82.06 10.67
N GLY A 361 -25.92 81.96 10.69
CA GLY A 361 -25.01 83.08 10.97
C GLY A 361 -24.87 84.08 9.82
N GLY A 362 -25.06 83.63 8.58
CA GLY A 362 -24.97 84.42 7.35
C GLY A 362 -26.08 85.45 7.16
N ASN A 363 -27.18 85.34 7.91
CA ASN A 363 -28.26 86.34 7.93
C ASN A 363 -27.96 87.55 8.84
N SER A 364 -26.81 87.59 9.53
CA SER A 364 -26.41 88.76 10.32
C SER A 364 -25.65 89.78 9.45
N ASN A 365 -26.21 90.98 9.29
CA ASN A 365 -25.82 92.01 8.32
C ASN A 365 -24.52 92.77 8.67
N THR A 366 -23.52 92.10 9.25
CA THR A 366 -22.20 92.67 9.58
C THR A 366 -21.10 91.76 9.04
N GLY A 367 -19.85 92.22 8.94
CA GLY A 367 -18.71 91.62 8.21
C GLY A 367 -18.36 90.13 8.46
N SER A 368 -19.15 89.41 9.26
CA SER A 368 -19.14 87.97 9.50
C SER A 368 -19.27 87.12 8.24
N SER A 369 -20.04 87.52 7.22
CA SER A 369 -20.22 86.72 6.00
C SER A 369 -18.93 86.49 5.20
N LYS A 370 -18.04 87.50 5.16
CA LYS A 370 -16.71 87.38 4.54
C LYS A 370 -15.75 86.52 5.36
N PHE A 371 -15.91 86.46 6.67
CA PHE A 371 -15.09 85.62 7.55
C PHE A 371 -15.39 84.12 7.35
N TYR A 372 -16.67 83.74 7.29
CA TYR A 372 -17.07 82.37 6.96
C TYR A 372 -16.62 81.96 5.56
N PHE A 373 -16.59 82.90 4.62
CA PHE A 373 -16.10 82.67 3.26
C PHE A 373 -14.62 82.26 3.21
N TYR A 374 -13.74 82.98 3.91
CA TYR A 374 -12.31 82.64 3.94
C TYR A 374 -12.00 81.36 4.74
N LEU A 375 -12.84 81.02 5.74
CA LEU A 375 -12.67 79.80 6.54
C LEU A 375 -13.14 78.52 5.84
N THR A 376 -14.15 78.62 4.98
CA THR A 376 -14.71 77.48 4.25
C THR A 376 -13.62 76.65 3.54
N PRO A 377 -12.75 77.19 2.67
CA PRO A 377 -11.74 76.38 1.97
C PRO A 377 -10.74 75.68 2.92
N ILE A 378 -10.44 76.26 4.08
CA ILE A 378 -9.54 75.67 5.08
C ILE A 378 -10.21 74.43 5.71
N ILE A 379 -11.50 74.54 6.05
CA ILE A 379 -12.29 73.44 6.62
C ILE A 379 -12.49 72.32 5.58
N TRP A 380 -12.64 72.67 4.31
CA TRP A 380 -12.66 71.71 3.21
C TRP A 380 -11.36 70.91 3.07
N LEU A 381 -10.21 71.58 3.15
CA LEU A 381 -8.91 70.91 3.13
C LEU A 381 -8.76 69.97 4.34
N PHE A 382 -9.29 70.34 5.50
CA PHE A 382 -9.30 69.48 6.68
C PHE A 382 -10.15 68.22 6.48
N PHE A 383 -11.39 68.35 5.98
CA PHE A 383 -12.24 67.19 5.69
C PHE A 383 -11.65 66.29 4.60
N LEU A 384 -11.03 66.86 3.56
CA LEU A 384 -10.36 66.09 2.51
C LEU A 384 -9.13 65.34 3.05
N ALA A 385 -8.29 66.01 3.85
CA ALA A 385 -7.11 65.38 4.46
C ALA A 385 -7.51 64.24 5.40
N HIS A 386 -8.53 64.45 6.23
CA HIS A 386 -9.01 63.44 7.16
C HIS A 386 -9.65 62.23 6.43
N TYR A 387 -10.37 62.48 5.33
CA TYR A 387 -10.86 61.41 4.46
C TYR A 387 -9.72 60.56 3.87
N VAL A 388 -8.68 61.20 3.32
CA VAL A 388 -7.52 60.47 2.76
C VAL A 388 -6.83 59.62 3.84
N ILE A 389 -6.76 60.10 5.08
CA ILE A 389 -6.21 59.34 6.20
C ILE A 389 -7.11 58.15 6.55
N SER A 390 -8.42 58.34 6.64
CA SER A 390 -9.38 57.28 6.95
C SER A 390 -9.44 56.20 5.85
N GLU A 391 -9.38 56.60 4.58
CA GLU A 391 -9.29 55.67 3.44
C GLU A 391 -8.00 54.83 3.50
N ARG A 392 -6.85 55.48 3.74
CA ARG A 392 -5.57 54.77 3.88
C ARG A 392 -5.58 53.83 5.08
N GLN A 393 -6.21 54.22 6.19
CA GLN A 393 -6.33 53.36 7.36
C GLN A 393 -7.18 52.12 7.07
N ALA A 394 -8.34 52.29 6.43
CA ALA A 394 -9.21 51.18 6.05
C ALA A 394 -8.53 50.22 5.05
N GLN A 395 -7.76 50.75 4.10
CA GLN A 395 -6.98 49.93 3.16
C GLN A 395 -5.87 49.14 3.87
N LYS A 396 -5.12 49.78 4.78
CA LYS A 396 -4.09 49.09 5.58
C LYS A 396 -4.68 47.98 6.44
N ASP A 397 -5.84 48.22 7.05
CA ASP A 397 -6.51 47.20 7.88
C ASP A 397 -6.96 46.00 7.02
N LEU A 398 -7.47 46.25 5.81
CA LEU A 398 -7.78 45.19 4.83
C LEU A 398 -6.54 44.41 4.40
N ASP A 399 -5.44 45.10 4.08
CA ASP A 399 -4.20 44.47 3.63
C ASP A 399 -3.57 43.63 4.75
N HIS A 400 -3.60 44.12 6.00
CA HIS A 400 -3.14 43.37 7.17
C HIS A 400 -3.99 42.14 7.48
N LEU A 401 -5.30 42.18 7.18
CA LEU A 401 -6.17 41.02 7.31
C LEU A 401 -5.89 40.00 6.20
N ALA A 402 -5.69 40.46 4.96
CA ALA A 402 -5.33 39.60 3.84
C ALA A 402 -3.98 38.90 4.06
N ASP A 403 -2.95 39.61 4.51
CA ASP A 403 -1.61 39.05 4.76
C ASP A 403 -1.60 38.01 5.89
N ARG A 404 -2.32 38.28 6.99
CA ARG A 404 -2.48 37.29 8.08
C ARG A 404 -3.18 36.02 7.60
N MET A 405 -4.13 36.15 6.68
CA MET A 405 -4.83 35.01 6.09
C MET A 405 -3.93 34.20 5.17
N THR A 406 -3.16 34.83 4.28
CA THR A 406 -2.24 34.13 3.38
C THR A 406 -1.18 33.34 4.14
N LYS A 407 -0.61 33.96 5.18
CA LYS A 407 0.38 33.29 6.06
C LYS A 407 -0.21 32.09 6.79
N SER A 408 -1.46 32.21 7.25
CA SER A 408 -2.12 31.10 7.93
C SER A 408 -2.48 29.97 6.98
N ASN A 409 -2.95 30.27 5.76
CA ASN A 409 -3.25 29.27 4.75
C ASN A 409 -2.00 28.46 4.38
N PHE A 410 -0.87 29.14 4.19
CA PHE A 410 0.42 28.48 3.93
C PHE A 410 0.87 27.59 5.09
N ALA A 411 0.76 28.07 6.33
CA ALA A 411 1.15 27.30 7.51
C ALA A 411 0.28 26.04 7.69
N PHE A 412 -1.02 26.12 7.42
CA PHE A 412 -1.91 24.96 7.51
C PHE A 412 -1.77 24.01 6.31
N GLY A 413 -1.60 24.53 5.09
CA GLY A 413 -1.34 23.70 3.90
C GLY A 413 -0.03 22.90 3.98
N ALA A 414 1.00 23.44 4.65
CA ALA A 414 2.24 22.71 4.91
C ALA A 414 2.10 21.61 5.98
N LEU A 415 1.12 21.73 6.89
CA LEU A 415 0.90 20.79 7.99
C LEU A 415 -0.07 19.66 7.63
N LEU A 416 -1.02 19.92 6.74
CA LEU A 416 -1.98 18.92 6.28
C LEU A 416 -1.88 18.84 4.76
N ASP A 417 -1.31 17.75 4.27
CA ASP A 417 -1.22 17.38 2.85
C ASP A 417 -2.60 17.01 2.27
N ASN A 418 -3.62 17.82 2.59
CA ASN A 418 -5.03 17.48 2.47
C ASN A 418 -5.78 18.63 1.81
N TYR A 419 -5.87 18.54 0.48
CA TYR A 419 -6.52 19.46 -0.45
C TYR A 419 -7.95 19.89 -0.02
N HIS A 420 -8.67 19.04 0.74
CA HIS A 420 -10.01 19.34 1.24
C HIS A 420 -10.07 20.56 2.17
N PHE A 421 -9.05 20.78 3.00
CA PHE A 421 -9.07 21.92 3.94
C PHE A 421 -8.75 23.25 3.27
N LEU A 422 -7.85 23.25 2.28
CA LEU A 422 -7.59 24.41 1.43
C LEU A 422 -8.89 24.87 0.74
N LYS A 423 -9.69 23.93 0.25
CA LYS A 423 -10.98 24.22 -0.39
C LYS A 423 -12.01 24.83 0.58
N ILE A 424 -12.14 24.27 1.79
CA ILE A 424 -13.04 24.82 2.82
C ILE A 424 -12.59 26.23 3.24
N PHE A 425 -11.28 26.44 3.36
CA PHE A 425 -10.71 27.74 3.70
C PHE A 425 -11.02 28.79 2.62
N ASP A 426 -10.78 28.48 1.34
CA ASP A 426 -11.02 29.40 0.22
C ASP A 426 -12.53 29.70 0.00
N GLU A 427 -13.40 28.70 0.15
CA GLU A 427 -14.86 28.85 -0.04
C GLU A 427 -15.50 29.77 1.02
N GLN A 428 -15.02 29.73 2.26
CA GLN A 428 -15.56 30.58 3.35
C GLN A 428 -14.87 31.95 3.43
N TYR A 429 -13.64 32.07 2.93
CA TYR A 429 -12.78 33.26 3.01
C TYR A 429 -13.15 34.36 2.00
N THR A 430 -13.24 33.99 0.73
CA THR A 430 -13.49 34.91 -0.38
C THR A 430 -14.72 35.80 -0.16
N PRO A 431 -15.89 35.27 0.29
CA PRO A 431 -17.07 36.09 0.50
C PRO A 431 -16.92 37.11 1.64
N ILE A 432 -16.13 36.82 2.69
CA ILE A 432 -15.95 37.72 3.83
C ILE A 432 -15.16 38.96 3.41
N ILE A 433 -14.02 38.77 2.71
CA ILE A 433 -13.22 39.91 2.23
C ILE A 433 -13.94 40.69 1.13
N GLU A 434 -14.63 40.00 0.21
CA GLU A 434 -15.41 40.66 -0.82
C GLU A 434 -16.56 41.49 -0.24
N HIS A 435 -17.25 40.98 0.80
CA HIS A 435 -18.30 41.73 1.48
C HIS A 435 -17.76 43.01 2.14
N LEU A 436 -16.59 42.97 2.77
CA LEU A 436 -15.97 44.13 3.40
C LEU A 436 -15.45 45.14 2.38
N ARG A 437 -14.77 44.66 1.34
CA ARG A 437 -14.31 45.50 0.22
C ARG A 437 -15.51 46.18 -0.45
N GLY A 438 -16.61 45.45 -0.61
CA GLY A 438 -17.88 45.97 -1.09
C GLY A 438 -18.43 47.08 -0.21
N LYS A 439 -18.54 46.86 1.11
CA LYS A 439 -18.99 47.90 2.07
C LYS A 439 -18.12 49.16 2.01
N ILE A 440 -16.79 49.01 2.07
CA ILE A 440 -15.85 50.14 2.00
C ILE A 440 -16.02 50.91 0.68
N LYS A 441 -16.20 50.21 -0.45
CA LYS A 441 -16.44 50.83 -1.76
C LYS A 441 -17.76 51.60 -1.82
N THR A 442 -18.84 51.08 -1.25
CA THR A 442 -20.13 51.76 -1.21
C THR A 442 -20.06 53.05 -0.42
N TYR A 443 -19.47 53.02 0.78
CA TYR A 443 -19.28 54.23 1.58
C TYR A 443 -18.34 55.24 0.92
N LYS A 444 -17.30 54.77 0.21
CA LYS A 444 -16.43 55.61 -0.60
C LYS A 444 -17.21 56.40 -1.66
N LEU A 445 -18.09 55.72 -2.40
CA LEU A 445 -18.94 56.34 -3.41
C LEU A 445 -19.88 57.37 -2.78
N ILE A 446 -20.56 57.01 -1.68
CA ILE A 446 -21.46 57.93 -0.97
C ILE A 446 -20.70 59.19 -0.52
N TRP A 447 -19.47 59.04 -0.01
CA TRP A 447 -18.66 60.18 0.39
C TRP A 447 -18.27 61.08 -0.79
N GLN A 448 -17.85 60.50 -1.91
CA GLN A 448 -17.51 61.28 -3.11
C GLN A 448 -18.71 62.08 -3.62
N TRP A 449 -19.90 61.47 -3.62
CA TRP A 449 -21.15 62.16 -3.94
C TRP A 449 -21.47 63.29 -2.94
N TRP A 450 -21.25 63.06 -1.65
CA TRP A 450 -21.48 64.07 -0.62
C TRP A 450 -20.54 65.27 -0.77
N VAL A 451 -19.24 65.03 -0.95
CA VAL A 451 -18.23 66.05 -1.22
C VAL A 451 -18.58 66.82 -2.50
N PHE A 452 -19.03 66.14 -3.55
CA PHE A 452 -19.47 66.80 -4.79
C PHE A 452 -20.70 67.70 -4.55
N LEU A 453 -21.71 67.21 -3.83
CA LEU A 453 -22.90 67.98 -3.48
C LEU A 453 -22.55 69.24 -2.69
N LEU A 454 -21.69 69.09 -1.68
CA LEU A 454 -21.22 70.22 -0.89
C LEU A 454 -20.46 71.24 -1.76
N PHE A 455 -19.69 70.78 -2.74
CA PHE A 455 -18.92 71.66 -3.63
C PHE A 455 -19.86 72.49 -4.52
N VAL A 456 -20.87 71.83 -5.10
CA VAL A 456 -21.93 72.51 -5.86
C VAL A 456 -22.69 73.51 -4.98
N ALA A 457 -23.03 73.14 -3.74
CA ALA A 457 -23.70 74.05 -2.80
C ALA A 457 -22.85 75.31 -2.50
N THR A 458 -21.53 75.16 -2.34
CA THR A 458 -20.64 76.32 -2.17
C THR A 458 -20.52 77.19 -3.41
N LEU A 459 -20.53 76.60 -4.62
CA LEU A 459 -20.53 77.37 -5.88
C LEU A 459 -21.83 78.15 -6.08
N ILE A 460 -22.97 77.55 -5.74
CA ILE A 460 -24.27 78.22 -5.78
C ILE A 460 -24.29 79.40 -4.79
N PHE A 461 -23.83 79.18 -3.56
CA PHE A 461 -23.73 80.25 -2.56
C PHE A 461 -22.81 81.38 -3.04
N LEU A 462 -21.68 81.05 -3.68
CA LEU A 462 -20.77 82.00 -4.30
C LEU A 462 -21.46 82.84 -5.38
N PHE A 463 -22.23 82.19 -6.26
CA PHE A 463 -22.97 82.87 -7.32
C PHE A 463 -24.01 83.85 -6.75
N PHE A 464 -24.77 83.44 -5.73
CA PHE A 464 -25.75 84.31 -5.08
C PHE A 464 -25.12 85.44 -4.24
N SER A 465 -23.95 85.21 -3.64
CA SER A 465 -23.24 86.23 -2.85
C SER A 465 -22.56 87.30 -3.73
N PHE A 466 -22.16 86.96 -4.96
CA PHE A 466 -21.53 87.88 -5.91
C PHE A 466 -22.50 88.47 -6.94
N SER A 467 -23.74 87.97 -7.03
CA SER A 467 -24.77 88.61 -7.85
C SER A 467 -25.09 89.98 -7.25
N PRO A 468 -24.89 91.10 -7.99
CA PRO A 468 -25.22 92.42 -7.49
C PRO A 468 -26.72 92.47 -7.20
N LYS A 469 -27.09 92.84 -5.98
CA LYS A 469 -28.50 93.16 -5.66
C LYS A 469 -28.96 94.27 -6.60
N THR A 470 -29.74 93.92 -7.61
CA THR A 470 -30.53 94.89 -8.36
C THR A 470 -31.61 95.38 -7.41
N ASN A 471 -31.49 96.65 -6.97
CA ASN A 471 -32.53 97.37 -6.26
C ASN A 471 -33.84 97.41 -7.05
#